data_AF-A0A317LVQ1-F1
#
_entry.id   AF-A0A317LVQ1-F1
#
_cell.length_a   1.000
_cell.length_b   1.000
_cell.length_c   1.000
_cell.angle_alpha   90.00
_cell.angle_beta   90.00
_cell.angle_gamma   90.00
#
_symmetry.space_group_name_H-M   'P 1'
#
loop_
_entity.id
_entity.type
_entity.pdbx_description
1 polymer ?
#
loop_
_entity_poly.entity_id
_entity_poly.type
_entity_poly.pdbx_seq_one_letter_code
_entity_poly.pdbx_strand_id
1 'polypeptide(L)'
;MSWQEFQAEPTADLVEYMMVSGPGDQVSADDAFRAFILRFRVFVQKLCRSVASNYGYDIDVGDQIAEETFRKFRTSKTFRTDKCSSPDLDACIKYYLAITASRTMVDFHRNETDDNPFDGSEELAYDLPDIDDIVGDPERLATLRKQHEVVKLVLSRLSDKHKIIYLTYKQYELDLYRRERTEDGKPRQYYLPRHLLKKLREQTGLAQTTIRKYKEEANVQIEQLLKIYGNK
;
A
#
# COMPACT_ATOMS: atom_id res chain seq x y z
N MET A 1 3.93 41.35 -5.74
CA MET A 1 4.80 40.82 -6.81
C MET A 1 3.92 39.95 -7.68
N SER A 2 4.06 40.01 -9.01
CA SER A 2 3.29 39.19 -9.95
C SER A 2 4.12 38.01 -10.43
N TRP A 3 3.50 36.90 -10.85
CA TRP A 3 4.21 35.71 -11.37
C TRP A 3 5.21 36.01 -12.52
N GLN A 4 5.05 37.12 -13.25
CA GLN A 4 5.93 37.53 -14.34
C GLN A 4 7.30 37.98 -13.82
N GLU A 5 7.33 38.61 -12.65
CA GLU A 5 8.56 39.06 -11.99
C GLU A 5 9.37 37.83 -11.52
N PHE A 6 8.69 36.78 -11.04
CA PHE A 6 9.30 35.51 -10.66
C PHE A 6 9.86 34.68 -11.82
N GLN A 7 9.52 34.96 -13.08
CA GLN A 7 10.06 34.16 -14.20
C GLN A 7 11.57 34.29 -14.36
N ALA A 8 12.11 35.47 -14.03
CA ALA A 8 13.53 35.76 -14.11
C ALA A 8 14.31 35.27 -12.87
N GLU A 9 13.62 34.95 -11.78
CA GLU A 9 14.25 34.57 -10.52
C GLU A 9 14.94 33.20 -10.63
N PRO A 10 16.15 33.03 -10.06
CA PRO A 10 16.80 31.74 -9.94
C PRO A 10 15.90 30.68 -9.30
N THR A 11 16.11 29.42 -9.68
CA THR A 11 15.30 28.30 -9.17
C THR A 11 15.42 28.12 -7.66
N ALA A 12 16.57 28.48 -7.08
CA ALA A 12 16.77 28.47 -5.64
C ALA A 12 15.79 29.41 -4.94
N ASP A 13 15.68 30.64 -5.44
CA ASP A 13 14.80 31.67 -4.88
C ASP A 13 13.33 31.27 -5.01
N LEU A 14 12.92 30.72 -6.16
CA LEU A 14 11.57 30.16 -6.32
C LEU A 14 11.26 29.09 -5.27
N VAL A 15 12.21 28.18 -5.01
CA VAL A 15 12.04 27.15 -3.98
C VAL A 15 11.92 27.76 -2.59
N GLU A 16 12.73 28.76 -2.27
CA GLU A 16 12.65 29.46 -0.99
C GLU A 16 11.32 30.18 -0.81
N TYR A 17 10.88 30.98 -1.80
CA TYR A 17 9.60 31.68 -1.77
C TYR A 17 8.40 30.73 -1.58
N MET A 18 8.45 29.55 -2.21
CA MET A 18 7.42 28.53 -2.01
C MET A 18 7.43 27.95 -0.58
N MET A 19 8.57 27.88 0.10
CA MET A 19 8.67 27.26 1.43
C MET A 19 8.26 28.19 2.57
N VAL A 20 8.32 29.52 2.38
CA VAL A 20 7.91 30.52 3.38
C VAL A 20 6.48 30.26 3.87
N SER A 21 6.28 30.39 5.18
CA SER A 21 4.99 30.19 5.84
C SER A 21 4.74 31.31 6.85
N GLY A 22 4.27 32.47 6.37
CA GLY A 22 3.93 33.64 7.18
C GLY A 22 2.56 34.25 6.80
N PRO A 23 1.86 34.95 7.71
CA PRO A 23 0.61 35.64 7.39
C PRO A 23 0.88 36.79 6.42
N GLY A 24 0.44 36.64 5.16
CA GLY A 24 0.67 37.63 4.09
C GLY A 24 1.54 37.13 2.92
N ASP A 25 2.27 36.03 3.11
CA ASP A 25 3.24 35.52 2.11
C ASP A 25 2.64 34.53 1.11
N GLN A 26 1.36 34.17 1.27
CA GLN A 26 0.69 33.16 0.42
C GLN A 26 0.63 33.58 -1.06
N VAL A 27 0.36 34.86 -1.33
CA VAL A 27 0.28 35.37 -2.72
C VAL A 27 1.63 35.24 -3.42
N SER A 28 2.72 35.63 -2.74
CA SER A 28 4.08 35.50 -3.28
C SER A 28 4.49 34.04 -3.46
N ALA A 29 4.10 33.15 -2.54
CA ALA A 29 4.39 31.73 -2.65
C ALA A 29 3.64 31.05 -3.81
N ASP A 30 2.41 31.47 -4.09
CA ASP A 30 1.60 30.94 -5.20
C ASP A 30 2.09 31.47 -6.55
N ASP A 31 2.47 32.74 -6.63
CA ASP A 31 3.09 33.32 -7.83
C ASP A 31 4.47 32.70 -8.13
N ALA A 32 5.28 32.45 -7.09
CA ALA A 32 6.54 31.72 -7.23
C ALA A 32 6.30 30.27 -7.71
N PHE A 33 5.27 29.59 -7.19
CA PHE A 33 4.92 28.25 -7.64
C PHE A 33 4.41 28.24 -9.08
N ARG A 34 3.67 29.27 -9.51
CA ARG A 34 3.27 29.43 -10.91
C ARG A 34 4.47 29.60 -11.83
N ALA A 35 5.45 30.43 -11.46
CA ALA A 35 6.70 30.58 -12.21
C ALA A 35 7.49 29.26 -12.26
N PHE A 36 7.54 28.53 -11.16
CA PHE A 36 8.14 27.20 -11.08
C PHE A 36 7.47 26.20 -12.04
N ILE A 37 6.14 26.12 -12.06
CA ILE A 37 5.40 25.28 -13.01
C ILE A 37 5.75 25.67 -14.43
N LEU A 38 5.73 26.97 -14.78
CA LEU A 38 6.05 27.42 -16.13
C LEU A 38 7.47 27.03 -16.56
N ARG A 39 8.43 27.06 -15.64
CA ARG A 39 9.82 26.65 -15.88
C ARG A 39 9.96 25.17 -16.19
N PHE A 40 9.26 24.30 -15.45
CA PHE A 40 9.45 22.85 -15.55
C PHE A 40 8.35 22.11 -16.32
N ARG A 41 7.22 22.75 -16.66
CA ARG A 41 6.03 22.09 -17.25
C ARG A 41 6.33 21.29 -18.51
N VAL A 42 7.14 21.84 -19.42
CA VAL A 42 7.41 21.17 -20.71
C VAL A 42 8.18 19.88 -20.48
N PHE A 43 9.12 19.89 -19.53
CA PHE A 43 9.86 18.69 -19.13
C PHE A 43 8.93 17.67 -18.46
N VAL A 44 8.18 18.10 -17.44
CA VAL A 44 7.30 17.21 -16.67
C VAL A 44 6.21 16.60 -17.53
N GLN A 45 5.52 17.39 -18.38
CA GLN A 45 4.47 16.88 -19.27
C GLN A 45 5.02 15.83 -20.25
N LYS A 46 6.15 16.11 -20.92
CA LYS A 46 6.77 15.14 -21.83
C LYS A 46 7.14 13.85 -21.11
N LEU A 47 7.71 13.96 -19.91
CA LEU A 47 8.06 12.81 -19.09
C LEU A 47 6.82 12.02 -18.68
N CYS A 48 5.80 12.67 -18.11
CA CYS A 48 4.60 11.99 -17.62
C CYS A 48 3.80 11.35 -18.75
N ARG A 49 3.68 11.97 -19.92
CA ARG A 49 3.05 11.35 -21.10
C ARG A 49 3.81 10.12 -21.59
N SER A 50 5.14 10.18 -21.60
CA SER A 50 5.97 9.01 -21.95
C SER A 50 5.82 7.89 -20.91
N VAL A 51 5.82 8.23 -19.62
CA VAL A 51 5.61 7.27 -18.53
C VAL A 51 4.22 6.65 -18.61
N ALA A 52 3.17 7.45 -18.80
CA ALA A 52 1.79 6.97 -18.95
C ALA A 52 1.63 6.02 -20.14
N SER A 53 2.24 6.36 -21.28
CA SER A 53 2.25 5.49 -22.47
C SER A 53 2.90 4.13 -22.20
N ASN A 54 3.96 4.06 -21.39
CA ASN A 54 4.57 2.78 -20.99
C ASN A 54 3.62 1.88 -20.17
N TYR A 55 2.61 2.47 -19.53
CA TYR A 55 1.55 1.77 -18.81
C TYR A 55 0.29 1.55 -19.65
N GLY A 56 0.30 1.91 -20.94
CA GLY A 56 -0.84 1.76 -21.85
C GLY A 56 -1.89 2.87 -21.76
N TYR A 57 -1.60 3.96 -21.05
CA TYR A 57 -2.49 5.11 -20.91
C TYR A 57 -2.25 6.18 -21.99
N ASP A 58 -3.24 7.03 -22.21
CA ASP A 58 -3.18 8.13 -23.16
C ASP A 58 -2.50 9.39 -22.61
N ILE A 59 -2.51 10.44 -23.43
CA ILE A 59 -1.89 11.73 -23.09
C ILE A 59 -2.62 12.47 -21.97
N ASP A 60 -3.93 12.25 -21.80
CA ASP A 60 -4.76 12.96 -20.83
C ASP A 60 -4.43 12.46 -19.42
N VAL A 61 -4.28 11.14 -19.26
CA VAL A 61 -3.72 10.54 -18.03
C VAL A 61 -2.32 11.08 -17.77
N GLY A 62 -1.47 11.18 -18.82
CA GLY A 62 -0.14 11.77 -18.70
C GLY A 62 -0.15 13.20 -18.16
N ASP A 63 -1.07 14.04 -18.61
CA ASP A 63 -1.21 15.42 -18.14
C ASP A 63 -1.77 15.50 -16.72
N GLN A 64 -2.72 14.62 -16.36
CA GLN A 64 -3.21 14.49 -14.98
C GLN A 64 -2.07 14.13 -14.01
N ILE A 65 -1.20 13.19 -14.39
CA ILE A 65 -0.03 12.81 -13.58
C ILE A 65 0.97 13.97 -13.47
N ALA A 66 1.13 14.78 -14.52
CA ALA A 66 1.97 15.99 -14.47
C ALA A 66 1.44 17.02 -13.45
N GLU A 67 0.13 17.29 -13.46
CA GLU A 67 -0.51 18.18 -12.49
C GLU A 67 -0.35 17.67 -11.05
N GLU A 68 -0.60 16.38 -10.82
CA GLU A 68 -0.45 15.76 -9.50
C GLU A 68 1.02 15.78 -9.03
N THR A 69 1.97 15.64 -9.95
CA THR A 69 3.41 15.74 -9.62
C THR A 69 3.77 17.12 -9.08
N PHE A 70 3.30 18.19 -9.72
CA PHE A 70 3.50 19.55 -9.22
C PHE A 70 2.78 19.78 -7.89
N ARG A 71 1.54 19.29 -7.77
CA ARG A 71 0.77 19.37 -6.51
C ARG A 71 1.54 18.72 -5.35
N LYS A 72 2.05 17.50 -5.53
CA LYS A 72 2.85 16.79 -4.52
C LYS A 72 4.15 17.51 -4.20
N PHE A 73 4.81 18.13 -5.18
CA PHE A 73 5.99 18.96 -4.93
C PHE A 73 5.66 20.10 -3.96
N ARG A 74 4.56 20.83 -4.22
CA ARG A 74 4.11 21.96 -3.38
C ARG A 74 3.70 21.53 -1.97
N THR A 75 2.94 20.44 -1.84
CA THR A 75 2.34 20.03 -0.57
C THR A 75 3.31 19.26 0.33
N SER A 76 4.18 18.44 -0.24
CA SER A 76 5.09 17.60 0.55
C SER A 76 6.15 18.42 1.30
N LYS A 77 6.60 19.54 0.71
CA LYS A 77 7.71 20.37 1.24
C LYS A 77 8.95 19.57 1.67
N THR A 78 9.15 18.39 1.08
CA THR A 78 10.24 17.45 1.45
C THR A 78 11.49 17.62 0.61
N PHE A 79 11.41 18.42 -0.47
CA PHE A 79 12.56 18.72 -1.31
C PHE A 79 13.64 19.45 -0.48
N ARG A 80 14.88 19.02 -0.65
CA ARG A 80 16.03 19.46 0.13
C ARG A 80 17.19 19.75 -0.80
N THR A 81 17.53 21.03 -0.94
CA THR A 81 18.62 21.52 -1.80
C THR A 81 19.97 20.94 -1.38
N ASP A 82 20.19 20.71 -0.08
CA ASP A 82 21.41 20.10 0.47
C ASP A 82 21.61 18.63 0.07
N LYS A 83 20.57 17.96 -0.42
CA LYS A 83 20.64 16.58 -0.93
C LYS A 83 20.86 16.52 -2.44
N CYS A 84 20.98 17.65 -3.11
CA CYS A 84 21.31 17.70 -4.53
C CYS A 84 22.79 17.38 -4.75
N SER A 85 23.07 16.30 -5.48
CA SER A 85 24.43 15.94 -5.89
C SER A 85 24.91 16.69 -7.13
N SER A 86 24.00 17.36 -7.85
CA SER A 86 24.30 18.16 -9.04
C SER A 86 24.61 19.61 -8.64
N PRO A 87 25.67 20.24 -9.21
CA PRO A 87 25.89 21.67 -9.05
C PRO A 87 24.81 22.51 -9.75
N ASP A 88 24.10 21.93 -10.73
CA ASP A 88 22.91 22.53 -11.34
C ASP A 88 21.65 22.11 -10.57
N LEU A 89 21.01 23.08 -9.91
CA LEU A 89 19.78 22.89 -9.16
C LEU A 89 18.60 22.52 -10.07
N ASP A 90 18.55 23.02 -11.31
CA ASP A 90 17.48 22.69 -12.25
C ASP A 90 17.53 21.20 -12.61
N ALA A 91 18.72 20.66 -12.85
CA ALA A 91 18.91 19.22 -13.05
C ALA A 91 18.47 18.41 -11.82
N CYS A 92 18.80 18.87 -10.61
CA CYS A 92 18.35 18.20 -9.38
C CYS A 92 16.83 18.20 -9.24
N ILE A 93 16.17 19.32 -9.53
CA ILE A 93 14.71 19.43 -9.49
C ILE A 93 14.06 18.56 -10.55
N LYS A 94 14.59 18.55 -11.79
CA LYS A 94 14.11 17.64 -12.84
C LYS A 94 14.17 16.18 -12.40
N TYR A 95 15.27 15.78 -11.76
CA TYR A 95 15.41 14.43 -11.21
C TYR A 95 14.38 14.13 -10.10
N TYR A 96 14.19 15.07 -9.16
CA TYR A 96 13.20 14.93 -8.10
C TYR A 96 11.76 14.82 -8.65
N LEU A 97 11.41 15.67 -9.60
CA LEU A 97 10.12 15.65 -10.28
C LEU A 97 9.94 14.35 -11.06
N ALA A 98 10.99 13.81 -11.69
CA ALA A 98 10.93 12.55 -12.40
C ALA A 98 10.62 11.36 -11.47
N ILE A 99 11.30 11.26 -10.33
CA ILE A 99 11.00 10.25 -9.31
C ILE A 99 9.55 10.40 -8.81
N THR A 100 9.13 11.63 -8.55
CA THR A 100 7.78 11.93 -8.05
C THR A 100 6.70 11.54 -9.08
N ALA A 101 6.93 11.84 -10.36
CA ALA A 101 6.05 11.45 -11.46
C ALA A 101 5.95 9.92 -11.60
N SER A 102 7.08 9.20 -11.60
CA SER A 102 7.08 7.73 -11.69
C SER A 102 6.31 7.09 -10.53
N ARG A 103 6.52 7.56 -9.29
CA ARG A 103 5.76 7.05 -8.12
C ARG A 103 4.27 7.36 -8.23
N THR A 104 3.93 8.55 -8.71
CA THR A 104 2.54 8.96 -8.89
C THR A 104 1.85 8.13 -9.98
N MET A 105 2.54 7.79 -11.07
CA MET A 105 2.03 6.87 -12.08
C MET A 105 1.80 5.47 -11.50
N VAL A 106 2.76 4.94 -10.73
CA VAL A 106 2.61 3.63 -10.07
C VAL A 106 1.39 3.63 -9.15
N ASP A 107 1.22 4.67 -8.35
CA ASP A 107 0.06 4.80 -7.45
C ASP A 107 -1.25 4.92 -8.22
N PHE A 108 -1.29 5.71 -9.31
CA PHE A 108 -2.47 5.84 -10.17
C PHE A 108 -2.83 4.50 -10.84
N HIS A 109 -1.85 3.85 -11.48
CA HIS A 109 -2.06 2.57 -12.13
C HIS A 109 -2.52 1.51 -11.13
N ARG A 110 -1.90 1.48 -9.93
CA ARG A 110 -2.38 0.61 -8.85
C ARG A 110 -3.83 0.95 -8.49
N ASN A 111 -4.20 2.21 -8.29
CA ASN A 111 -5.59 2.52 -7.91
C ASN A 111 -6.62 2.19 -9.00
N GLU A 112 -6.24 2.25 -10.28
CA GLU A 112 -7.12 1.90 -11.41
C GLU A 112 -7.22 0.39 -11.66
N THR A 113 -6.16 -0.37 -11.38
CA THR A 113 -6.07 -1.81 -11.73
C THR A 113 -6.12 -2.73 -10.52
N ASP A 114 -5.76 -2.24 -9.34
CA ASP A 114 -5.81 -2.98 -8.10
C ASP A 114 -7.24 -2.97 -7.60
N ASP A 115 -7.96 -4.04 -7.95
CA ASP A 115 -9.13 -4.50 -7.20
C ASP A 115 -8.65 -5.04 -5.85
N ASN A 116 -7.98 -4.18 -5.07
CA ASN A 116 -7.56 -4.48 -3.73
C ASN A 116 -8.83 -4.68 -2.91
N PRO A 117 -9.12 -5.90 -2.45
CA PRO A 117 -10.43 -6.20 -1.90
C PRO A 117 -10.56 -5.71 -0.44
N PHE A 118 -9.57 -4.96 0.06
CA PHE A 118 -9.49 -4.52 1.44
C PHE A 118 -9.86 -3.04 1.56
N ASP A 119 -10.91 -2.78 2.34
CA ASP A 119 -11.45 -1.45 2.60
C ASP A 119 -10.99 -0.87 3.95
N GLY A 120 -10.26 -1.66 4.75
CA GLY A 120 -9.78 -1.26 6.07
C GLY A 120 -10.72 -1.59 7.23
N SER A 121 -11.85 -2.24 6.95
CA SER A 121 -12.82 -2.70 7.96
C SER A 121 -12.41 -4.02 8.63
N GLU A 122 -11.29 -4.62 8.24
CA GLU A 122 -10.89 -5.94 8.70
C GLU A 122 -10.49 -5.95 10.19
N GLU A 123 -10.89 -7.01 10.87
CA GLU A 123 -10.69 -7.20 12.30
C GLU A 123 -9.88 -8.45 12.62
N LEU A 124 -9.31 -8.48 13.83
CA LEU A 124 -8.61 -9.65 14.33
C LEU A 124 -9.58 -10.80 14.57
N ALA A 125 -9.16 -12.01 14.23
CA ALA A 125 -9.94 -13.22 14.47
C ALA A 125 -9.52 -13.83 15.81
N TYR A 126 -10.48 -13.97 16.73
CA TYR A 126 -10.23 -14.50 18.07
C TYR A 126 -10.65 -15.95 18.22
N ASP A 127 -11.69 -16.36 17.50
CA ASP A 127 -12.33 -17.65 17.67
C ASP A 127 -12.53 -18.37 16.34
N LEU A 128 -12.45 -19.70 16.43
CA LEU A 128 -12.73 -20.57 15.31
C LEU A 128 -14.26 -20.59 15.12
N PRO A 129 -14.78 -20.44 13.88
CA PRO A 129 -16.22 -20.47 13.65
C PRO A 129 -16.82 -21.80 14.07
N ASP A 130 -18.06 -21.79 14.55
CA ASP A 130 -18.79 -23.02 14.80
C ASP A 130 -19.14 -23.70 13.46
N ILE A 131 -19.07 -25.01 13.45
CA ILE A 131 -19.35 -25.84 12.27
C ILE A 131 -20.68 -26.59 12.40
N ASP A 132 -21.33 -26.54 13.57
CA ASP A 132 -22.58 -27.24 13.80
C ASP A 132 -23.74 -26.71 12.94
N ASP A 133 -23.67 -25.44 12.52
CA ASP A 133 -24.66 -24.80 11.66
C ASP A 133 -24.44 -25.01 10.15
N ILE A 134 -23.39 -25.75 9.74
CA ILE A 134 -23.07 -25.97 8.32
C ILE A 134 -23.98 -27.06 7.75
N VAL A 135 -24.79 -26.69 6.75
CA VAL A 135 -25.62 -27.61 5.97
C VAL A 135 -24.83 -28.14 4.76
N GLY A 136 -24.78 -29.46 4.59
CA GLY A 136 -24.05 -30.09 3.49
C GLY A 136 -24.13 -31.62 3.48
N ASP A 137 -23.36 -32.23 2.59
CA ASP A 137 -23.23 -33.68 2.48
C ASP A 137 -22.71 -34.30 3.80
N PRO A 138 -23.40 -35.33 4.36
CA PRO A 138 -23.04 -35.91 5.66
C PRO A 138 -21.61 -36.42 5.77
N GLU A 139 -21.06 -37.01 4.71
CA GLU A 139 -19.69 -37.55 4.70
C GLU A 139 -18.65 -36.42 4.73
N ARG A 140 -18.89 -35.36 3.92
CA ARG A 140 -18.07 -34.15 3.95
C ARG A 140 -18.16 -33.42 5.29
N LEU A 141 -19.35 -33.35 5.91
CA LEU A 141 -19.54 -32.75 7.23
C LEU A 141 -18.82 -33.53 8.33
N ALA A 142 -18.84 -34.87 8.28
CA ALA A 142 -18.09 -35.70 9.23
C ALA A 142 -16.58 -35.46 9.14
N THR A 143 -16.05 -35.33 7.92
CA THR A 143 -14.65 -34.99 7.69
C THR A 143 -14.30 -33.60 8.21
N LEU A 144 -15.13 -32.60 7.92
CA LEU A 144 -14.95 -31.23 8.43
C LEU A 144 -14.99 -31.18 9.96
N ARG A 145 -15.90 -31.93 10.60
CA ARG A 145 -15.97 -32.05 12.07
C ARG A 145 -14.67 -32.60 12.65
N LYS A 146 -14.12 -33.67 12.06
CA LYS A 146 -12.82 -34.22 12.49
C LYS A 146 -11.70 -33.19 12.35
N GLN A 147 -11.62 -32.50 11.21
CA GLN A 147 -10.59 -31.48 10.96
C GLN A 147 -10.72 -30.30 11.94
N HIS A 148 -11.94 -29.86 12.23
CA HIS A 148 -12.22 -28.79 13.19
C HIS A 148 -11.78 -29.13 14.60
N GLU A 149 -12.07 -30.34 15.06
CA GLU A 149 -11.65 -30.82 16.38
C GLU A 149 -10.13 -30.95 16.48
N VAL A 150 -9.45 -31.40 15.42
CA VAL A 150 -7.98 -31.39 15.36
C VAL A 150 -7.45 -29.97 15.49
N VAL A 151 -7.99 -29.01 14.73
CA VAL A 151 -7.56 -27.60 14.80
C VAL A 151 -7.79 -27.02 16.19
N LYS A 152 -8.97 -27.24 16.79
CA LYS A 152 -9.28 -26.83 18.18
C LYS A 152 -8.27 -27.40 19.17
N LEU A 153 -7.94 -28.68 19.06
CA LEU A 153 -6.97 -29.34 19.93
C LEU A 153 -5.56 -28.76 19.79
N VAL A 154 -5.12 -28.41 18.57
CA VAL A 154 -3.80 -27.78 18.39
C VAL A 154 -3.82 -26.38 19.00
N LEU A 155 -4.85 -25.58 18.68
CA LEU A 155 -4.94 -24.21 19.14
C LEU A 155 -5.05 -24.10 20.67
N SER A 156 -5.66 -25.08 21.35
CA SER A 156 -5.73 -25.11 22.81
C SER A 156 -4.39 -25.45 23.50
N ARG A 157 -3.44 -26.04 22.77
CA ARG A 157 -2.07 -26.31 23.26
C ARG A 157 -1.11 -25.19 22.96
N LEU A 158 -1.45 -24.33 22.01
CA LEU A 158 -0.68 -23.15 21.66
C LEU A 158 -1.06 -21.97 22.57
N SER A 159 -0.20 -20.96 22.63
CA SER A 159 -0.53 -19.75 23.39
C SER A 159 -1.59 -18.90 22.68
N ASP A 160 -2.32 -18.06 23.43
CA ASP A 160 -3.33 -17.14 22.88
C ASP A 160 -2.77 -16.26 21.74
N LYS A 161 -1.49 -15.90 21.82
CA LYS A 161 -0.80 -15.15 20.77
C LYS A 161 -0.70 -15.95 19.47
N HIS A 162 -0.36 -17.24 19.53
CA HIS A 162 -0.38 -18.11 18.36
C HIS A 162 -1.79 -18.24 17.80
N LYS A 163 -2.80 -18.43 18.67
CA LYS A 163 -4.21 -18.57 18.28
C LYS A 163 -4.68 -17.36 17.47
N ILE A 164 -4.57 -16.15 18.01
CA ILE A 164 -5.03 -14.92 17.34
C ILE A 164 -4.27 -14.69 16.03
N ILE A 165 -2.96 -14.94 16.00
CA ILE A 165 -2.16 -14.81 14.78
C ILE A 165 -2.66 -15.79 13.73
N TYR A 166 -2.72 -17.08 14.06
CA TYR A 166 -3.13 -18.13 13.13
C TYR A 166 -4.53 -17.86 12.58
N LEU A 167 -5.50 -17.60 13.45
CA LEU A 167 -6.89 -17.36 13.05
C LEU A 167 -7.02 -16.12 12.17
N THR A 168 -6.37 -15.01 12.54
CA THR A 168 -6.41 -13.78 11.73
C THR A 168 -5.87 -14.03 10.32
N TYR A 169 -4.75 -14.76 10.19
CA TYR A 169 -4.22 -15.12 8.87
C TYR A 169 -5.13 -16.08 8.11
N LYS A 170 -5.79 -17.03 8.77
CA LYS A 170 -6.68 -17.99 8.10
C LYS A 170 -7.99 -17.36 7.65
N GLN A 171 -8.58 -16.49 8.47
CA GLN A 171 -9.74 -15.71 8.07
C GLN A 171 -9.40 -14.83 6.87
N TYR A 172 -8.25 -14.16 6.91
CA TYR A 172 -7.75 -13.37 5.79
C TYR A 172 -7.54 -14.20 4.52
N GLU A 173 -6.87 -15.35 4.63
CA GLU A 173 -6.66 -16.28 3.51
C GLU A 173 -8.02 -16.74 2.94
N LEU A 174 -9.00 -17.04 3.80
CA LEU A 174 -10.35 -17.45 3.40
C LEU A 174 -11.12 -16.34 2.66
N ASP A 175 -11.05 -15.10 3.13
CA ASP A 175 -11.71 -13.96 2.48
C ASP A 175 -11.11 -13.71 1.09
N LEU A 176 -9.81 -13.93 0.92
CA LEU A 176 -9.17 -13.96 -0.40
C LEU A 176 -9.64 -15.11 -1.28
N TYR A 177 -9.76 -16.32 -0.73
CA TYR A 177 -10.26 -17.49 -1.49
C TYR A 177 -11.71 -17.31 -1.97
N ARG A 178 -12.54 -16.58 -1.21
CA ARG A 178 -13.94 -16.30 -1.57
C ARG A 178 -14.08 -15.24 -2.66
N ARG A 179 -13.07 -14.41 -2.86
CA ARG A 179 -13.04 -13.33 -3.86
C ARG A 179 -12.38 -13.82 -5.15
N GLU A 180 -12.58 -13.07 -6.24
CA GLU A 180 -12.30 -13.55 -7.61
C GLU A 180 -10.91 -14.19 -7.79
N ARG A 181 -10.90 -15.30 -8.53
CA ARG A 181 -9.67 -15.95 -8.97
C ARG A 181 -9.05 -15.13 -10.09
N THR A 182 -7.73 -15.18 -10.20
CA THR A 182 -7.05 -14.82 -11.46
C THR A 182 -7.62 -15.64 -12.61
N GLU A 183 -7.46 -15.18 -13.86
CA GLU A 183 -7.89 -15.91 -15.06
C GLU A 183 -7.37 -17.37 -15.09
N ASP A 184 -6.21 -17.62 -14.47
CA ASP A 184 -5.58 -18.94 -14.30
C ASP A 184 -6.16 -19.79 -13.15
N GLY A 185 -7.25 -19.34 -12.50
CA GLY A 185 -7.91 -20.05 -11.41
C GLY A 185 -7.14 -20.04 -10.08
N LYS A 186 -6.06 -19.26 -9.95
CA LYS A 186 -5.28 -19.11 -8.72
C LYS A 186 -5.83 -17.99 -7.84
N PRO A 187 -5.83 -18.14 -6.50
CA PRO A 187 -6.15 -17.04 -5.59
C PRO A 187 -5.14 -15.92 -5.79
N ARG A 188 -5.61 -14.67 -5.90
CA ARG A 188 -4.69 -13.52 -5.85
C ARG A 188 -3.99 -13.52 -4.49
N GLN A 189 -2.66 -13.49 -4.51
CA GLN A 189 -1.87 -13.41 -3.29
C GLN A 189 -1.76 -11.95 -2.88
N TYR A 190 -2.55 -11.55 -1.89
CA TYR A 190 -2.36 -10.29 -1.22
C TYR A 190 -1.66 -10.48 0.12
N TYR A 191 -0.90 -9.47 0.54
CA TYR A 191 -0.34 -9.42 1.88
C TYR A 191 -1.38 -8.94 2.89
N LEU A 192 -1.30 -9.45 4.12
CA LEU A 192 -2.15 -8.97 5.22
C LEU A 192 -2.09 -7.44 5.30
N PRO A 193 -3.24 -6.74 5.32
CA PRO A 193 -3.31 -5.29 5.33
C PRO A 193 -2.47 -4.68 6.45
N ARG A 194 -1.86 -3.53 6.17
CA ARG A 194 -0.95 -2.87 7.14
C ARG A 194 -1.64 -2.52 8.46
N HIS A 195 -2.91 -2.13 8.43
CA HIS A 195 -3.67 -1.83 9.63
C HIS A 195 -3.89 -3.09 10.49
N LEU A 196 -4.20 -4.24 9.86
CA LEU A 196 -4.32 -5.54 10.52
C LEU A 196 -2.99 -6.00 11.14
N LEU A 197 -1.88 -5.83 10.41
CA LEU A 197 -0.54 -6.10 10.94
C LEU A 197 -0.23 -5.23 12.16
N LYS A 198 -0.64 -3.97 12.14
CA LYS A 198 -0.50 -3.06 13.29
C LYS A 198 -1.35 -3.54 14.47
N LYS A 199 -2.63 -3.86 14.26
CA LYS A 199 -3.54 -4.41 15.28
C LYS A 199 -2.95 -5.69 15.91
N LEU A 200 -2.43 -6.61 15.10
CA LEU A 200 -1.79 -7.84 15.59
C LEU A 200 -0.59 -7.54 16.50
N ARG A 201 0.26 -6.59 16.11
CA ARG A 201 1.43 -6.20 16.91
C ARG A 201 1.03 -5.56 18.23
N GLU A 202 0.03 -4.70 18.21
CA GLU A 202 -0.51 -4.04 19.40
C GLU A 202 -1.14 -5.07 20.35
N GLN A 203 -1.99 -5.96 19.83
CA GLN A 203 -2.67 -6.99 20.63
C GLN A 203 -1.71 -8.02 21.23
N THR A 204 -0.68 -8.43 20.49
CA THR A 204 0.24 -9.49 20.94
C THR A 204 1.49 -8.95 21.64
N GLY A 205 1.80 -7.66 21.48
CA GLY A 205 3.07 -7.06 21.92
C GLY A 205 4.30 -7.62 21.20
N LEU A 206 4.12 -8.24 20.03
CA LEU A 206 5.20 -8.93 19.31
C LEU A 206 5.78 -8.08 18.16
N ALA A 207 7.05 -8.31 17.86
CA ALA A 207 7.65 -7.83 16.63
C ALA A 207 7.13 -8.62 15.42
N GLN A 208 7.19 -7.99 14.24
CA GLN A 208 6.70 -8.60 12.99
C GLN A 208 7.38 -9.94 12.66
N THR A 209 8.67 -10.06 12.97
CA THR A 209 9.46 -11.28 12.77
C THR A 209 8.93 -12.42 13.64
N THR A 210 8.64 -12.13 14.90
CA THR A 210 8.05 -13.11 15.83
C THR A 210 6.65 -13.51 15.41
N ILE A 211 5.83 -12.58 14.91
CA ILE A 211 4.49 -12.90 14.38
C ILE A 211 4.58 -13.90 13.23
N ARG A 212 5.53 -13.71 12.30
CA ARG A 212 5.75 -14.66 11.19
C ARG A 212 6.15 -16.05 11.70
N LYS A 213 7.04 -16.11 12.69
CA LYS A 213 7.47 -17.37 13.31
C LYS A 213 6.30 -18.09 13.99
N TYR A 214 5.47 -17.37 14.75
CA TYR A 214 4.32 -17.96 15.44
C TYR A 214 3.26 -18.45 14.45
N LYS A 215 3.05 -17.71 13.34
CA LYS A 215 2.21 -18.19 12.22
C LYS A 215 2.73 -19.52 11.69
N GLU A 216 4.02 -19.61 11.41
CA GLU A 216 4.67 -20.81 10.86
C GLU A 216 4.58 -22.00 11.82
N GLU A 217 4.92 -21.80 13.10
CA GLU A 217 4.82 -22.84 14.14
C GLU A 217 3.40 -23.38 14.27
N ALA A 218 2.38 -22.52 14.26
CA ALA A 218 0.99 -22.93 14.32
C ALA A 218 0.57 -23.73 13.07
N ASN A 219 0.93 -23.25 11.87
CA ASN A 219 0.65 -23.96 10.62
C ASN A 219 1.29 -25.36 10.61
N VAL A 220 2.57 -25.46 10.98
CA VAL A 220 3.30 -26.74 10.97
C VAL A 220 2.64 -27.75 11.90
N GLN A 221 2.28 -27.36 13.13
CA GLN A 221 1.65 -28.28 14.09
C GLN A 221 0.26 -28.72 13.63
N ILE A 222 -0.53 -27.82 13.06
CA ILE A 222 -1.86 -28.13 12.53
C ILE A 222 -1.75 -29.07 11.33
N GLU A 223 -0.87 -28.78 10.37
CA GLU A 223 -0.66 -29.63 9.20
C GLU A 223 -0.17 -31.04 9.56
N GLN A 224 0.74 -31.15 10.54
CA GLN A 224 1.21 -32.44 11.04
C GLN A 224 0.07 -33.27 11.64
N LEU A 225 -0.75 -32.67 12.50
CA LEU A 225 -1.86 -33.38 13.14
C LEU A 225 -3.01 -33.68 12.17
N LEU A 226 -3.29 -32.79 11.21
CA LEU A 226 -4.25 -33.06 10.14
C LEU A 226 -3.79 -34.21 9.23
N LYS A 227 -2.49 -34.36 8.94
CA LYS A 227 -1.98 -35.51 8.19
C LYS A 227 -2.18 -36.84 8.93
N ILE A 228 -2.06 -36.83 10.26
CA ILE A 228 -2.17 -38.04 11.09
C ILE A 228 -3.63 -38.41 11.35
N TYR A 229 -4.49 -37.42 11.63
CA TYR A 229 -5.85 -37.62 12.14
C TYR A 229 -6.96 -37.13 11.20
N GLY A 230 -6.65 -36.29 10.20
CA GLY A 230 -7.63 -35.63 9.33
C GLY A 230 -8.00 -36.39 8.05
N ASN A 231 -7.24 -37.43 7.67
CA ASN A 231 -7.47 -38.25 6.47
C ASN A 231 -7.92 -39.71 6.78
N LYS A 232 -8.30 -40.01 8.03
CA LYS A 232 -8.85 -41.31 8.44
C LYS A 232 -10.35 -41.25 8.66
#